data_AF-A0A850JWI6-F1
#
_entry.id   AF-A0A850JWI6-F1
#
_cell.length_a   1.000
_cell.length_b   1.000
_cell.length_c   1.000
_cell.angle_alpha   90.00
_cell.angle_beta   90.00
_cell.angle_gamma   90.00
#
_symmetry.space_group_name_H-M   'P 1'
#
loop_
_entity.id
_entity.type
_entity.pdbx_description
1 polymer ?
#
loop_
_entity_poly.entity_id
_entity_poly.type
_entity_poly.pdbx_seq_one_letter_code
_entity_poly.pdbx_strand_id
1 'polypeptide(L)' 'MVESFIYELRANDIKEKDIKNIMEIVKNRLSEENVDAELVKLGYQKVFTVDYDSYDEFYNYDLDDES' A
#
# COMPACT_ATOMS: atom_id res chain seq x y z
N MET A 1 -3.92 9.15 6.63
CA MET A 1 -3.52 7.84 6.06
C MET A 1 -3.81 7.79 4.57
N VAL A 2 -5.07 7.85 4.11
CA VAL A 2 -5.42 7.92 2.67
C VAL A 2 -4.72 9.05 1.92
N GLU A 3 -4.68 10.25 2.51
CA GLU A 3 -4.02 11.40 1.89
C GLU A 3 -2.53 11.17 1.66
N SER A 4 -1.85 10.47 2.57
CA SER A 4 -0.42 10.13 2.46
C SER A 4 -0.14 9.26 1.24
N PHE A 5 -0.99 8.26 0.97
CA PHE A 5 -0.89 7.46 -0.25
C PHE A 5 -1.04 8.31 -1.51
N ILE A 6 -2.03 9.21 -1.54
CA ILE A 6 -2.28 10.07 -2.69
C ILE A 6 -1.09 11.03 -2.93
N TYR A 7 -0.51 11.58 -1.86
CA TYR A 7 0.67 12.45 -1.97
C TYR A 7 1.87 11.70 -2.55
N GLU A 8 2.15 10.51 -2.05
CA GLU A 8 3.29 9.71 -2.52
C GLU A 8 3.12 9.28 -3.98
N LEU A 9 1.91 8.86 -4.36
CA LEU A 9 1.58 8.51 -5.74
C LEU A 9 1.73 9.72 -6.69
N ARG A 10 1.31 10.92 -6.25
CA ARG A 10 1.51 12.15 -7.05
C ARG A 10 2.98 12.54 -7.15
N ALA A 11 3.77 12.34 -6.09
CA ALA A 11 5.20 12.61 -6.10
C ALA A 11 5.96 11.69 -7.09
N ASN A 12 5.40 10.52 -7.39
CA ASN A 12 5.93 9.54 -8.34
C ASN A 12 5.29 9.61 -9.74
N ASP A 13 4.73 10.77 -10.12
CA ASP A 13 4.14 11.03 -11.45
C ASP A 13 3.02 10.05 -11.87
N ILE A 14 2.34 9.44 -10.89
CA ILE A 14 1.19 8.58 -11.17
C ILE A 14 0.00 9.47 -11.57
N LYS A 15 -0.66 9.13 -12.68
CA LYS A 15 -1.78 9.93 -13.21
C LYS A 15 -2.95 9.95 -12.23
N GLU A 16 -3.56 11.12 -12.04
CA GLU A 16 -4.68 11.32 -11.12
C GLU A 16 -5.87 10.37 -11.38
N LYS A 17 -6.12 10.02 -12.64
CA LYS A 17 -7.16 9.03 -13.02
C LYS A 17 -6.84 7.64 -12.45
N ASP A 18 -5.57 7.25 -12.53
CA ASP A 18 -5.10 5.95 -12.08
C ASP A 18 -5.05 5.92 -10.55
N ILE A 19 -4.62 7.00 -9.90
CA ILE A 19 -4.69 7.15 -8.43
C ILE A 19 -6.11 6.92 -7.94
N LYS A 20 -7.10 7.61 -8.53
CA LYS A 20 -8.51 7.42 -8.13
C LYS A 20 -8.98 5.98 -8.31
N ASN A 21 -8.60 5.34 -9.41
CA ASN A 21 -8.97 3.95 -9.67
C ASN A 21 -8.34 2.99 -8.66
N ILE A 22 -7.03 3.12 -8.40
CA ILE A 22 -6.30 2.32 -7.42
C ILE A 22 -6.94 2.48 -6.04
N MET A 23 -7.14 3.71 -5.59
CA MET A 23 -7.71 3.99 -4.27
C MET A 23 -9.13 3.41 -4.11
N GLU A 24 -9.93 3.40 -5.17
CA GLU A 24 -11.25 2.77 -5.16
C GLU A 24 -11.17 1.24 -5.07
N ILE A 25 -10.19 0.61 -5.75
CA ILE A 25 -9.98 -0.85 -5.71
C ILE A 25 -9.50 -1.32 -4.34
N VAL A 26 -8.60 -0.54 -3.70
CA VAL A 26 -7.99 -0.93 -2.43
C VAL A 26 -8.72 -0.38 -1.20
N LYS A 27 -9.81 0.39 -1.36
CA LYS A 27 -10.47 1.12 -0.25
C LYS A 27 -10.81 0.28 1.00
N ASN A 28 -11.12 -1.02 0.82
CA ASN A 28 -11.48 -1.93 1.91
C ASN A 28 -10.28 -2.74 2.46
N ARG A 29 -9.11 -2.59 1.83
CA ARG A 29 -7.86 -3.32 2.13
C ARG A 29 -6.66 -2.42 1.86
N LEU A 30 -6.76 -1.15 2.27
CA LEU A 30 -5.74 -0.15 1.94
C LEU A 30 -4.46 -0.49 2.69
N SER A 31 -3.46 -0.94 1.93
CA SER A 31 -2.09 -1.16 2.38
C SER A 31 -1.15 -0.76 1.24
N GLU A 32 0.10 -0.46 1.60
CA GLU A 32 1.19 -0.20 0.66
C GLU A 32 1.34 -1.34 -0.36
N GLU A 33 1.35 -2.59 0.11
CA GLU A 33 1.42 -3.78 -0.75
C GLU A 33 0.28 -3.83 -1.78
N ASN A 34 -0.96 -3.58 -1.34
CA ASN A 34 -2.12 -3.62 -2.22
C ASN A 34 -2.10 -2.46 -3.23
N VAL A 35 -1.60 -1.28 -2.85
CA VAL A 35 -1.42 -0.15 -3.77
C VAL A 35 -0.36 -0.45 -4.82
N ASP A 36 0.79 -0.98 -4.40
CA ASP A 36 1.88 -1.40 -5.31
C ASP A 36 1.44 -2.51 -6.27
N ALA A 37 0.63 -3.46 -5.80
CA ALA A 37 0.09 -4.51 -6.65
C ALA A 37 -0.79 -3.95 -7.78
N GLU A 38 -1.60 -2.92 -7.51
CA GLU A 38 -2.39 -2.24 -8.55
C GLU A 38 -1.54 -1.34 -9.45
N LEU A 39 -0.50 -0.69 -8.92
CA LEU A 39 0.47 0.07 -9.70
C LEU A 39 1.17 -0.80 -10.76
N VAL A 40 1.65 -1.98 -10.37
CA VAL A 40 2.33 -2.92 -11.28
C VAL A 40 1.39 -3.40 -12.38
N LYS A 41 0.10 -3.65 -12.09
CA LYS A 41 -0.90 -4.03 -13.10
C LYS A 41 -1.11 -2.95 -14.17
N LEU A 42 -0.93 -1.69 -13.79
CA LEU A 42 -1.03 -0.54 -14.70
C LEU A 42 0.31 -0.21 -15.40
N GLY A 43 1.37 -0.97 -15.10
CA GLY A 43 2.70 -0.79 -15.69
C GLY A 43 3.58 0.25 -14.97
N TYR A 44 3.18 0.69 -13.77
CA TYR A 44 4.00 1.55 -12.93
C TYR A 44 4.99 0.74 -12.10
N GLN A 45 6.07 1.39 -11.67
CA GLN A 45 6.96 0.83 -10.66
C GLN A 45 6.30 0.87 -9.28
N LYS A 46 6.77 0.00 -8.39
CA LYS A 46 6.38 0.05 -6.98
C LYS A 46 6.87 1.37 -6.37
N VAL A 47 6.01 2.00 -5.58
CA VAL A 47 6.26 3.30 -4.96
C VAL A 47 6.61 3.12 -3.49
N PHE A 48 5.93 2.21 -2.81
CA PHE A 48 6.16 1.94 -1.40
C PHE A 48 7.15 0.78 -1.30
N THR A 49 8.44 1.07 -1.49
CA THR A 49 9.52 0.07 -1.57
C THR A 49 9.86 -0.61 -0.22
N VAL A 50 8.92 -0.63 0.73
CA VAL A 50 9.09 -1.35 1.99
C VAL A 50 9.00 -2.85 1.67
N ASP A 51 9.98 -3.64 2.10
CA ASP A 51 9.88 -5.10 2.03
C ASP A 51 8.73 -5.53 2.95
N TYR A 52 7.54 -5.70 2.38
CA TYR A 52 6.33 -6.14 3.09
C TYR A 52 6.55 -7.48 3.80
N ASP A 53 7.45 -8.32 3.25
CA ASP A 53 7.88 -9.59 3.83
C ASP A 53 8.57 -9.43 5.19
N SER A 54 9.12 -8.25 5.52
CA SER A 54 9.77 -7.99 6.81
C SER A 54 8.80 -7.48 7.89
N TYR A 55 7.58 -7.08 7.54
CA TYR A 55 6.61 -6.52 8.48
C TYR A 55 5.62 -7.55 9.03
N ASP A 56 5.46 -8.69 8.35
CA ASP A 56 4.63 -9.81 8.82
C ASP A 56 5.25 -10.51 10.06
N GLU A 57 6.55 -10.32 10.30
CA GLU A 57 7.26 -10.86 11.47
C GLU A 57 7.06 -10.02 12.76
N PHE A 58 6.60 -8.76 12.64
CA PHE A 58 6.48 -7.85 13.79
C PHE A 58 5.07 -7.81 14.42
N TYR A 59 4.05 -8.36 13.76
CA TYR A 59 2.67 -8.40 14.25
C TYR A 59 2.27 -9.71 14.94
N ASN A 60 3.23 -10.61 15.21
CA ASN A 60 3.01 -11.87 15.92
C ASN A 60 3.47 -11.85 17.40
N TYR A 61 3.72 -10.67 17.97
CA TYR A 61 4.29 -10.52 19.32
C TYR A 61 3.36 -9.89 20.36
N ASP A 62 2.04 -10.10 20.27
CA ASP A 62 1.13 -9.66 21.35
C ASP A 62 -0.25 -10.37 21.36
N LEU A 63 -0.28 -11.71 21.26
CA LEU A 63 -1.46 -12.51 21.61
C LEU A 63 -1.04 -13.85 22.23
N ASP A 64 -0.34 -13.82 23.36
CA ASP A 64 -0.40 -14.86 24.40
C ASP A 64 0.41 -14.40 25.63
N ASP A 65 -0.16 -13.47 26.39
CA ASP A 65 0.18 -13.31 27.82
C ASP A 65 -1.11 -13.43 28.64
N GLU A 66 -1.73 -14.62 28.58
CA GLU A 66 -2.59 -15.13 29.66
C GLU A 66 -2.32 -16.62 29.84
N SER A 67 -1.42 -16.98 30.77
CA SER A 67 -1.46 -18.19 31.62
C SER A 67 -0.35 -18.19 32.68
#